data_AF-A0A8S2FMZ6-F1
#
_entry.id   AF-A0A8S2FMZ6-F1
#
_cell.length_a   1.000
_cell.length_b   1.000
_cell.length_c   1.000
_cell.angle_alpha   90.00
_cell.angle_beta   90.00
_cell.angle_gamma   90.00
#
_symmetry.space_group_name_H-M   'P 1'
#
loop_
_entity.id
_entity.type
_entity.pdbx_description
1 polymer ?
#
loop_
_entity_poly.entity_id
_entity_poly.type
_entity_poly.pdbx_seq_one_letter_code
_entity_poly.pdbx_strand_id
1 'polypeptide(L)'
;LPKQSQEKDHGYYFYDEYKIYENKSGDCSFDNILACQYIQNRTFLYIMAGRFGFGSEMNQLLIGFAYSVATKRRFLIDSRHWNYGRFEDYFQLIRSKFILDEWKNHTLKFLEEYDTENDHVPHLKTTREGAQVVKFWRAGGNIDRIRVKQKETPIMSITIKRKVAHYLWRYMTRETYETIKSSISNAGMLDYFNSNKLFYACHIRKGDKLRKEASDIPLNRYIQAIERLAKNQGMNITNFSVFVAGDNQELVHNLKELKPQWTFLSFHYQNSTKLGHFQDKFN
;
A
#
# COMPACT_ATOMS: atom_id res chain seq x y z
N LEU A 1 4.98 25.32 21.36
CA LEU A 1 3.85 24.70 20.61
C LEU A 1 4.04 25.03 19.14
N PRO A 2 4.05 24.04 18.22
CA PRO A 2 4.24 24.30 16.78
C PRO A 2 3.06 25.11 16.23
N LYS A 3 3.33 26.03 15.30
CA LYS A 3 2.28 26.69 14.52
C LYS A 3 1.83 25.73 13.43
N GLN A 4 0.66 25.14 13.62
CA GLN A 4 -0.08 24.50 12.53
C GLN A 4 -0.45 25.59 11.51
N SER A 5 -0.01 25.48 10.26
CA SER A 5 -0.73 26.16 9.17
C SER A 5 -2.07 25.43 9.02
N GLN A 6 -3.11 25.99 9.66
CA GLN A 6 -4.46 25.47 9.57
C GLN A 6 -5.09 25.89 8.24
N GLU A 7 -4.88 25.11 7.19
CA GLU A 7 -5.95 24.93 6.21
C GLU A 7 -6.88 23.84 6.76
N LYS A 8 -8.04 24.26 7.28
CA LYS A 8 -9.05 23.40 7.92
C LYS A 8 -9.88 22.60 6.90
N ASP A 9 -9.26 22.02 5.89
CA ASP A 9 -9.94 21.06 5.01
C ASP A 9 -9.37 19.66 5.25
N HIS A 10 -10.11 18.88 6.05
CA HIS A 10 -10.04 17.42 6.12
C HIS A 10 -8.71 16.76 6.57
N GLY A 11 -8.04 17.30 7.58
CA GLY A 11 -7.17 16.49 8.45
C GLY A 11 -5.84 15.98 7.86
N TYR A 12 -5.41 16.51 6.72
CA TYR A 12 -4.06 16.29 6.19
C TYR A 12 -3.17 17.47 6.56
N TYR A 13 -2.16 17.22 7.40
CA TYR A 13 -1.13 18.21 7.71
C TYR A 13 -0.01 18.06 6.66
N PHE A 14 0.15 19.06 5.80
CA PHE A 14 1.37 19.20 5.02
C PHE A 14 2.45 19.73 5.98
N TYR A 15 3.44 18.90 6.27
CA TYR A 15 4.49 19.24 7.23
C TYR A 15 5.50 20.18 6.58
N ASP A 16 5.20 21.47 6.65
CA ASP A 16 6.22 22.52 6.56
C ASP A 16 6.87 22.67 7.94
N GLU A 17 8.21 22.69 7.99
CA GLU A 17 9.09 22.86 9.16
C GLU A 17 9.47 21.60 9.96
N TYR A 18 10.71 21.15 9.69
CA TYR A 18 11.42 20.12 10.42
C TYR A 18 12.00 20.67 11.73
N LYS A 19 11.39 20.36 12.87
CA LYS A 19 12.17 20.33 14.12
C LYS A 19 13.08 19.10 14.10
N ILE A 20 14.38 19.34 14.17
CA ILE A 20 15.38 18.29 14.33
C ILE A 20 15.11 17.59 15.67
N TYR A 21 14.51 16.40 15.63
CA TYR A 21 14.42 15.54 16.80
C TYR A 21 15.80 14.94 17.07
N GLU A 22 16.44 15.34 18.16
CA GLU A 22 17.54 14.58 18.74
C GLU A 22 16.99 13.25 19.28
N ASN A 23 17.02 12.22 18.45
CA ASN A 23 16.38 10.95 18.76
C ASN A 23 17.33 10.04 19.54
N LYS A 24 16.95 9.67 20.76
CA LYS A 24 17.51 8.49 21.43
C LYS A 24 16.94 7.26 20.73
N SER A 25 17.81 6.35 20.29
CA SER A 25 17.43 5.11 19.57
C SER A 25 16.40 4.21 20.30
N GLY A 26 16.12 4.49 21.58
CA GLY A 26 15.09 3.85 22.38
C GLY A 26 13.65 4.10 21.91
N ASP A 27 13.38 5.22 21.22
CA ASP A 27 12.02 5.66 20.92
C ASP A 27 11.46 5.10 19.59
N CYS A 28 12.28 4.43 18.79
CA CYS A 28 11.83 3.78 17.55
C CYS A 28 10.92 2.58 17.87
N SER A 29 9.65 2.70 17.46
CA SER A 29 8.60 1.68 17.64
C SER A 29 7.50 1.85 16.59
N PHE A 30 6.53 0.93 16.55
CA PHE A 30 5.36 1.06 15.68
C PHE A 30 4.43 2.23 16.04
N ASP A 31 4.53 2.75 17.26
CA ASP A 31 3.79 3.94 17.69
C ASP A 31 4.55 5.24 17.41
N ASN A 32 5.86 5.14 17.14
CA ASN A 32 6.72 6.26 16.76
C ASN A 32 7.63 5.88 15.58
N ILE A 33 7.02 5.56 14.43
CA ILE A 33 7.72 5.17 13.21
C ILE A 33 8.63 6.29 12.70
N LEU A 34 8.26 7.55 12.93
CA LEU A 34 9.07 8.71 12.56
C LEU A 34 10.45 8.66 13.21
N ALA A 35 10.54 8.29 14.50
CA ALA A 35 11.81 8.18 15.19
C ALA A 35 12.77 7.17 14.54
N CYS A 36 12.23 6.10 13.98
CA CYS A 36 13.03 5.12 13.24
C CYS A 36 13.71 5.72 12.01
N GLN A 37 13.14 6.75 11.37
CA GLN A 37 13.73 7.40 10.19
C GLN A 37 14.94 8.31 10.52
N TYR A 38 15.14 8.64 11.80
CA TYR A 38 16.29 9.44 12.25
C TYR A 38 17.49 8.58 12.68
N ILE A 39 17.36 7.25 12.68
CA ILE A 39 18.47 6.34 12.96
C ILE A 39 19.55 6.45 11.87
N GLN A 40 20.77 6.85 12.26
CA GLN A 40 21.85 7.10 11.29
C GLN A 40 22.75 5.88 11.04
N ASN A 41 22.97 5.07 12.08
CA ASN A 41 23.96 3.99 12.08
C ASN A 41 23.42 2.61 11.66
N ARG A 42 22.10 2.47 11.46
CA ARG A 42 21.46 1.22 11.05
C ARG A 42 20.38 1.52 10.02
N THR A 43 20.59 1.03 8.80
CA THR A 43 19.64 1.17 7.70
C THR A 43 19.14 -0.18 7.21
N PHE A 44 17.97 -0.16 6.59
CA PHE A 44 17.38 -1.24 5.82
C PHE A 44 16.99 -0.67 4.46
N LEU A 45 17.60 -1.15 3.38
CA LEU A 45 17.30 -0.71 2.02
C LEU A 45 16.32 -1.69 1.37
N TYR A 46 15.15 -1.19 1.00
CA TYR A 46 14.16 -1.89 0.19
C TYR A 46 14.22 -1.39 -1.26
N ILE A 47 14.34 -2.29 -2.22
CA ILE A 47 14.32 -1.92 -3.64
C ILE A 47 12.99 -2.36 -4.24
N MET A 48 12.30 -1.42 -4.88
CA MET A 48 11.09 -1.69 -5.65
C MET A 48 11.53 -2.19 -7.03
N ALA A 49 11.35 -3.48 -7.28
CA ALA A 49 11.94 -4.17 -8.42
C ALA A 49 11.04 -4.14 -9.67
N GLY A 50 9.78 -3.72 -9.53
CA GLY A 50 8.83 -3.60 -10.63
C GLY A 50 8.45 -4.92 -11.31
N ARG A 51 8.70 -6.06 -10.65
CA ARG A 51 8.44 -7.41 -11.19
C ARG A 51 7.04 -7.94 -10.88
N PHE A 52 6.33 -7.29 -9.96
CA PHE A 52 5.00 -7.71 -9.51
C PHE A 52 4.00 -6.58 -9.75
N GLY A 53 2.71 -6.92 -9.74
CA GLY A 53 1.65 -5.91 -9.79
C GLY A 53 1.65 -5.03 -8.54
N PHE A 54 1.10 -3.81 -8.66
CA PHE A 54 1.12 -2.73 -7.67
C PHE A 54 0.83 -3.22 -6.25
N GLY A 55 -0.33 -3.89 -6.07
CA GLY A 55 -0.74 -4.35 -4.74
C GLY A 55 0.21 -5.36 -4.11
N SER A 56 0.87 -6.20 -4.92
CA SER A 56 1.90 -7.12 -4.42
C SER A 56 3.15 -6.34 -4.00
N GLU A 57 3.62 -5.41 -4.82
CA GLU A 57 4.83 -4.63 -4.53
C GLU A 57 4.64 -3.75 -3.28
N MET A 58 3.49 -3.08 -3.17
CA MET A 58 3.14 -2.27 -1.99
C MET A 58 3.02 -3.13 -0.74
N ASN A 59 2.41 -4.31 -0.82
CA ASN A 59 2.36 -5.22 0.33
C ASN A 59 3.77 -5.66 0.77
N GLN A 60 4.69 -5.92 -0.16
CA GLN A 60 6.08 -6.27 0.14
C GLN A 60 6.86 -5.07 0.73
N LEU A 61 6.62 -3.86 0.25
CA LEU A 61 7.15 -2.62 0.82
C LEU A 61 6.72 -2.47 2.28
N LEU A 62 5.42 -2.61 2.56
CA LEU A 62 4.86 -2.48 3.93
C LEU A 62 5.46 -3.52 4.88
N ILE A 63 5.69 -4.74 4.39
CA ILE A 63 6.37 -5.79 5.13
C ILE A 63 7.82 -5.42 5.43
N GLY A 64 8.58 -4.97 4.43
CA GLY A 64 9.97 -4.57 4.62
C GLY A 64 10.11 -3.42 5.60
N PHE A 65 9.19 -2.46 5.54
CA PHE A 65 9.15 -1.32 6.45
C PHE A 65 8.75 -1.77 7.87
N ALA A 66 7.77 -2.65 8.01
CA ALA A 66 7.47 -3.23 9.33
C ALA A 66 8.68 -3.93 9.96
N TYR A 67 9.45 -4.69 9.17
CA TYR A 67 10.68 -5.31 9.62
C TYR A 67 11.75 -4.29 10.04
N SER A 68 11.92 -3.18 9.29
CA SER A 68 12.89 -2.15 9.67
C SER A 68 12.53 -1.46 10.99
N VAL A 69 11.24 -1.23 11.25
CA VAL A 69 10.76 -0.70 12.54
C VAL A 69 11.04 -1.70 13.66
N ALA A 70 10.68 -2.98 13.47
CA ALA A 70 10.90 -4.02 14.47
C ALA A 70 12.38 -4.22 14.83
N THR A 71 13.27 -4.03 13.85
CA THR A 71 14.73 -4.17 14.03
C THR A 71 15.45 -2.87 14.37
N LYS A 72 14.70 -1.77 14.56
CA LYS A 72 15.22 -0.42 14.86
C LYS A 72 16.24 0.04 13.81
N ARG A 73 15.82 0.04 12.55
CA ARG A 73 16.59 0.48 11.37
C ARG A 73 15.83 1.59 10.66
N ARG A 74 16.57 2.58 10.15
CA ARG A 74 16.02 3.55 9.20
C ARG A 74 15.67 2.84 7.89
N PHE A 75 14.48 3.12 7.37
CA PHE A 75 13.98 2.50 6.16
C PHE A 75 14.36 3.35 4.94
N LEU A 76 15.07 2.77 3.99
CA LEU A 76 15.40 3.40 2.72
C LEU A 76 14.67 2.68 1.58
N ILE A 77 14.23 3.43 0.58
CA ILE A 77 13.55 2.95 -0.61
C ILE A 77 14.38 3.33 -1.82
N ASP A 78 14.64 2.34 -2.66
CA ASP A 78 15.17 2.52 -4.00
C ASP A 78 14.09 2.14 -5.01
N SER A 79 13.47 3.14 -5.62
CA SER A 79 12.39 2.96 -6.58
C SER A 79 12.84 3.06 -8.04
N ARG A 80 14.15 3.06 -8.32
CA ARG A 80 14.68 3.28 -9.68
C ARG A 80 14.24 2.22 -10.69
N HIS A 81 13.89 1.03 -10.21
CA HIS A 81 13.42 -0.09 -11.03
C HIS A 81 11.91 -0.32 -10.91
N TRP A 82 11.18 0.60 -10.27
CA TRP A 82 9.74 0.45 -10.12
C TRP A 82 9.04 0.75 -11.44
N ASN A 83 8.08 -0.11 -11.81
CA ASN A 83 7.30 -0.01 -13.04
C ASN A 83 6.09 0.93 -12.92
N TYR A 84 6.05 1.77 -11.89
CA TYR A 84 5.01 2.76 -11.63
C TYR A 84 5.60 4.15 -11.43
N GLY A 85 6.70 4.49 -12.09
CA GLY A 85 7.38 5.78 -11.91
C GLY A 85 8.27 5.83 -10.66
N ARG A 86 8.54 7.02 -10.12
CA ARG A 86 9.34 7.17 -8.91
C ARG A 86 8.43 7.15 -7.70
N PHE A 87 8.88 6.51 -6.63
CA PHE A 87 8.10 6.43 -5.40
C PHE A 87 7.81 7.83 -4.82
N GLU A 88 8.76 8.75 -4.97
CA GLU A 88 8.66 10.13 -4.49
C GLU A 88 7.65 11.00 -5.24
N ASP A 89 7.20 10.56 -6.42
CA ASP A 89 6.11 11.23 -7.13
C ASP A 89 4.78 11.04 -6.36
N TYR A 90 4.65 9.94 -5.63
CA TYR A 90 3.44 9.59 -4.86
C TYR A 90 3.56 9.82 -3.36
N PHE A 91 4.74 9.56 -2.78
CA PHE A 91 4.98 9.64 -1.34
C PHE A 91 6.35 10.26 -1.01
N GLN A 92 6.37 11.32 -0.20
CA GLN A 92 7.58 12.01 0.27
C GLN A 92 7.90 11.65 1.72
N LEU A 93 8.34 10.41 1.93
CA LEU A 93 8.75 9.95 3.25
C LEU A 93 10.05 10.64 3.71
N ILE A 94 10.08 11.04 4.98
CA ILE A 94 11.25 11.69 5.59
C ILE A 94 12.45 10.74 5.58
N ARG A 95 13.55 11.18 4.97
CA ARG A 95 14.87 10.50 4.97
C ARG A 95 14.85 9.05 4.49
N SER A 96 13.85 8.66 3.70
CA SER A 96 13.76 7.31 3.16
C SER A 96 14.28 7.19 1.73
N LYS A 97 14.62 8.29 1.05
CA LYS A 97 15.12 8.22 -0.32
C LYS A 97 16.52 7.63 -0.34
N PHE A 98 16.74 6.61 -1.16
CA PHE A 98 18.06 6.11 -1.46
C PHE A 98 18.70 6.91 -2.61
N ILE A 99 19.88 7.49 -2.37
CA ILE A 99 20.64 8.26 -3.36
C ILE A 99 21.97 7.53 -3.60
N LEU A 100 22.08 6.78 -4.70
CA LEU A 100 23.23 5.91 -4.94
C LEU A 100 24.59 6.62 -4.80
N ASP A 101 24.69 7.88 -5.24
CA ASP A 101 25.93 8.66 -5.20
C ASP A 101 26.45 8.91 -3.78
N GLU A 102 25.56 9.09 -2.79
CA GLU A 102 25.91 9.24 -1.37
C GLU A 102 26.41 7.93 -0.75
N TRP A 103 26.13 6.80 -1.41
CA TRP A 103 26.42 5.46 -0.92
C TRP A 103 27.56 4.75 -1.67
N LYS A 104 28.23 5.43 -2.62
CA LYS A 104 29.37 4.87 -3.39
C LYS A 104 30.50 4.32 -2.52
N ASN A 105 30.74 4.94 -1.36
CA ASN A 105 31.78 4.53 -0.41
C ASN A 105 31.26 3.62 0.72
N HIS A 106 29.97 3.29 0.72
CA HIS A 106 29.36 2.45 1.74
C HIS A 106 29.38 0.99 1.30
N THR A 107 29.79 0.09 2.20
CA THR A 107 29.64 -1.35 1.97
C THR A 107 28.19 -1.74 2.24
N LEU A 108 27.41 -1.96 1.18
CA LEU A 108 26.10 -2.59 1.30
C LEU A 108 26.30 -4.06 1.65
N LYS A 109 26.03 -4.41 2.90
CA LYS A 109 26.08 -5.81 3.36
C LYS A 109 24.71 -6.44 3.17
N PHE A 110 24.73 -7.67 2.65
CA PHE A 110 23.59 -8.56 2.74
C PHE A 110 23.27 -8.78 4.20
N LEU A 111 22.05 -8.47 4.62
CA LEU A 111 21.63 -8.68 6.00
C LEU A 111 21.25 -10.15 6.16
N GLU A 112 22.26 -11.00 6.30
CA GLU A 112 22.09 -12.33 6.86
C GLU A 112 22.12 -12.18 8.39
N GLU A 113 21.00 -11.71 8.97
CA GLU A 113 20.82 -11.90 10.41
C GLU A 113 20.58 -13.40 10.63
N TYR A 114 21.45 -14.00 11.43
CA TYR A 114 21.39 -15.38 11.84
C TYR A 114 20.69 -15.44 13.19
N ASP A 115 19.65 -16.27 13.30
CA ASP A 115 19.08 -16.61 14.60
C ASP A 115 20.04 -17.56 15.31
N THR A 116 20.64 -17.10 16.41
CA THR A 116 21.59 -17.88 17.21
C THR A 116 20.98 -19.13 17.85
N GLU A 117 19.64 -19.24 17.88
CA GLU A 117 18.96 -20.38 18.52
C GLU A 117 18.54 -21.49 17.54
N ASN A 118 18.49 -21.26 16.22
CA ASN A 118 17.97 -22.25 15.27
C ASN A 118 18.59 -22.14 13.86
N ASP A 119 19.81 -22.65 13.70
CA ASP A 119 20.43 -23.03 12.42
C ASP A 119 20.26 -22.02 11.27
N HIS A 120 21.19 -21.07 11.18
CA HIS A 120 21.73 -20.49 9.95
C HIS A 120 20.79 -20.09 8.78
N VAL A 121 19.53 -19.65 9.01
CA VAL A 121 18.65 -19.21 7.89
C VAL A 121 18.65 -17.68 7.73
N PRO A 122 19.10 -17.13 6.59
CA PRO A 122 19.04 -15.69 6.31
C PRO A 122 17.60 -15.13 6.29
N HIS A 123 17.36 -14.03 7.01
CA HIS A 123 16.05 -13.37 7.05
C HIS A 123 15.72 -12.57 5.78
N LEU A 124 16.71 -12.10 5.02
CA LEU A 124 16.52 -11.43 3.74
C LEU A 124 17.77 -11.59 2.85
N LYS A 125 17.65 -12.29 1.71
CA LYS A 125 18.74 -12.43 0.75
C LYS A 125 18.53 -11.46 -0.42
N THR A 126 19.36 -10.42 -0.48
CA THR A 126 19.63 -9.75 -1.74
C THR A 126 20.79 -10.49 -2.42
N THR A 127 20.87 -10.47 -3.75
CA THR A 127 22.05 -10.97 -4.48
C THR A 127 22.41 -9.97 -5.56
N ARG A 128 23.68 -9.59 -5.61
CA ARG A 128 24.23 -8.73 -6.67
C ARG A 128 24.56 -9.62 -7.87
N GLU A 129 23.75 -9.54 -8.92
CA GLU A 129 24.10 -10.07 -10.23
C GLU A 129 24.76 -8.95 -11.05
N GLY A 130 26.09 -8.93 -11.07
CA GLY A 130 26.87 -7.97 -11.85
C GLY A 130 26.77 -6.51 -11.38
N ALA A 131 27.00 -5.58 -12.30
CA ALA A 131 27.06 -4.14 -12.01
C ALA A 131 25.67 -3.48 -11.82
N GLN A 132 24.57 -4.15 -12.17
CA GLN A 132 23.28 -3.45 -12.33
C GLN A 132 22.04 -4.16 -11.75
N VAL A 133 22.13 -5.36 -11.16
CA VAL A 133 20.91 -6.06 -10.72
C VAL A 133 21.04 -6.54 -9.28
N VAL A 134 20.21 -5.98 -8.39
CA VAL A 134 19.94 -6.56 -7.07
C VAL A 134 18.70 -7.43 -7.21
N LYS A 135 18.87 -8.76 -7.29
CA LYS A 135 17.74 -9.70 -7.16
C LYS A 135 17.38 -9.83 -5.69
N PHE A 136 16.11 -9.62 -5.36
CA PHE A 136 15.54 -9.98 -4.06
C PHE A 136 15.06 -11.42 -4.12
N TRP A 137 15.57 -12.25 -3.23
CA TRP A 137 14.94 -13.52 -2.95
C TRP A 137 13.86 -13.28 -1.91
N ARG A 138 12.63 -13.66 -2.28
CA ARG A 138 11.51 -13.76 -1.36
C ARG A 138 11.94 -14.67 -0.20
N ALA A 139 12.04 -14.12 1.01
CA ALA A 139 11.76 -14.88 2.21
C ALA A 139 10.23 -15.07 2.33
N GLY A 140 9.56 -15.48 1.25
CA GLY A 140 8.11 -15.70 1.20
C GLY A 140 7.67 -16.82 2.13
N GLY A 141 8.58 -17.74 2.48
CA GLY A 141 8.35 -18.74 3.52
C GLY A 141 8.77 -18.31 4.93
N ASN A 142 9.45 -17.16 5.11
CA ASN A 142 10.06 -16.78 6.40
C ASN A 142 9.30 -15.69 7.15
N ILE A 143 8.41 -14.91 6.52
CA ILE A 143 7.47 -14.05 7.28
C ILE A 143 6.45 -14.91 8.02
N ASP A 144 6.01 -16.01 7.44
CA ASP A 144 5.20 -16.99 8.17
C ASP A 144 6.00 -17.64 9.31
N ARG A 145 7.34 -17.74 9.22
CA ARG A 145 8.19 -18.18 10.34
C ARG A 145 8.47 -17.08 11.38
N ILE A 146 8.56 -15.81 10.99
CA ILE A 146 8.57 -14.67 11.92
C ILE A 146 7.22 -14.61 12.66
N ARG A 147 6.10 -14.85 11.94
CA ARG A 147 4.76 -14.98 12.54
C ARG A 147 4.69 -16.11 13.57
N VAL A 148 5.27 -17.27 13.25
CA VAL A 148 5.37 -18.42 14.16
C VAL A 148 6.20 -18.10 15.41
N LYS A 149 7.29 -17.33 15.28
CA LYS A 149 8.15 -16.95 16.43
C LYS A 149 7.53 -15.86 17.32
N GLN A 150 6.79 -14.91 16.75
CA GLN A 150 6.15 -13.84 17.53
C GLN A 150 4.75 -14.20 18.05
N LYS A 151 4.27 -15.44 17.85
CA LYS A 151 2.86 -15.81 18.05
C LYS A 151 1.91 -14.81 17.36
N GLU A 152 2.34 -14.24 16.24
CA GLU A 152 1.53 -13.28 15.51
C GLU A 152 0.34 -13.99 14.89
N THR A 153 -0.85 -13.67 15.39
CA THR A 153 -2.08 -14.00 14.71
C THR A 153 -2.12 -13.24 13.37
N PRO A 154 -2.85 -13.73 12.35
CA PRO A 154 -3.10 -12.98 11.12
C PRO A 154 -3.61 -11.55 11.38
N ILE A 155 -4.36 -11.35 12.47
CA ILE A 155 -4.87 -10.05 12.93
C ILE A 155 -3.74 -9.11 13.36
N MET A 156 -2.72 -9.63 14.06
CA MET A 156 -1.55 -8.85 14.47
C MET A 156 -0.73 -8.38 13.25
N SER A 157 -0.54 -9.28 12.27
CA SER A 157 0.13 -8.95 11.00
C SER A 157 -0.61 -7.85 10.22
N ILE A 158 -1.94 -7.88 10.19
CA ILE A 158 -2.75 -6.81 9.57
C ILE A 158 -2.62 -5.50 10.35
N THR A 159 -2.66 -5.55 11.67
CA THR A 159 -2.56 -4.36 12.54
C THR A 159 -1.22 -3.65 12.37
N ILE A 160 -0.12 -4.40 12.33
CA ILE A 160 1.22 -3.85 12.11
C ILE A 160 1.33 -3.21 10.72
N LYS A 161 0.91 -3.92 9.67
CA LYS A 161 0.89 -3.37 8.30
C LYS A 161 0.04 -2.11 8.22
N ARG A 162 -1.08 -2.05 8.95
CA ARG A 162 -1.94 -0.88 9.02
C ARG A 162 -1.22 0.33 9.63
N LYS A 163 -0.45 0.16 10.70
CA LYS A 163 0.34 1.27 11.29
C LYS A 163 1.35 1.84 10.29
N VAL A 164 2.08 0.96 9.60
CA VAL A 164 3.05 1.35 8.56
C VAL A 164 2.37 2.00 7.37
N ALA A 165 1.24 1.45 6.91
CA ALA A 165 0.41 2.06 5.88
C ALA A 165 -0.04 3.47 6.31
N HIS A 166 -0.62 3.63 7.49
CA HIS A 166 -1.03 4.96 7.95
C HIS A 166 0.14 5.96 7.99
N TYR A 167 1.33 5.51 8.40
CA TYR A 167 2.53 6.35 8.30
C TYR A 167 2.82 6.73 6.85
N LEU A 168 2.86 5.78 5.93
CA LEU A 168 3.10 6.01 4.50
C LEU A 168 2.12 7.04 3.90
N TRP A 169 0.82 6.84 4.14
CA TRP A 169 -0.25 7.69 3.60
C TRP A 169 -0.22 9.12 4.13
N ARG A 170 0.33 9.36 5.34
CA ARG A 170 0.53 10.73 5.87
C ARG A 170 1.56 11.52 5.07
N TYR A 171 2.45 10.84 4.36
CA TYR A 171 3.48 11.45 3.51
C TYR A 171 3.12 11.38 2.04
N MET A 172 1.84 11.22 1.70
CA MET A 172 1.36 11.37 0.33
C MET A 172 1.66 12.77 -0.20
N THR A 173 2.08 12.87 -1.46
CA THR A 173 2.31 14.19 -2.09
C THR A 173 0.99 14.94 -2.24
N ARG A 174 1.06 16.28 -2.21
CA ARG A 174 -0.10 17.13 -2.48
C ARG A 174 -0.74 16.81 -3.83
N GLU A 175 0.08 16.60 -4.86
CA GLU A 175 -0.38 16.23 -6.20
C GLU A 175 -1.15 14.90 -6.21
N THR A 176 -0.63 13.87 -5.53
CA THR A 176 -1.34 12.59 -5.42
C THR A 176 -2.66 12.74 -4.66
N TYR A 177 -2.65 13.51 -3.57
CA TYR A 177 -3.85 13.79 -2.79
C TYR A 177 -4.93 14.48 -3.63
N GLU A 178 -4.57 15.54 -4.36
CA GLU A 178 -5.52 16.26 -5.23
C GLU A 178 -6.02 15.39 -6.39
N THR A 179 -5.17 14.56 -6.99
CA THR A 179 -5.59 13.58 -8.00
C THR A 179 -6.61 12.59 -7.44
N ILE A 180 -6.40 12.08 -6.23
CA ILE A 180 -7.34 11.18 -5.56
C ILE A 180 -8.65 11.92 -5.25
N LYS A 181 -8.57 13.14 -4.71
CA LYS A 181 -9.75 13.97 -4.39
C LYS A 181 -10.57 14.27 -5.64
N SER A 182 -9.91 14.63 -6.74
CA SER A 182 -10.54 14.84 -8.05
C SER A 182 -11.21 13.56 -8.56
N SER A 183 -10.53 12.42 -8.45
CA SER A 183 -11.09 11.11 -8.85
C SER A 183 -12.33 10.74 -8.04
N ILE A 184 -12.31 11.00 -6.72
CA ILE A 184 -13.46 10.83 -5.82
C ILE A 184 -14.62 11.74 -6.23
N SER A 185 -14.34 13.01 -6.52
CA SER A 185 -15.36 13.96 -6.97
C SER A 185 -15.99 13.54 -8.30
N ASN A 186 -15.16 13.18 -9.28
CA ASN A 186 -15.61 12.77 -10.62
C ASN A 186 -16.42 11.46 -10.59
N ALA A 187 -16.14 10.57 -9.64
CA ALA A 187 -16.93 9.35 -9.42
C ALA A 187 -18.25 9.59 -8.66
N GLY A 188 -18.58 10.84 -8.32
CA GLY A 188 -19.76 11.19 -7.53
C GLY A 188 -19.67 10.67 -6.09
N MET A 189 -18.46 10.37 -5.60
CA MET A 189 -18.25 9.78 -4.28
C MET A 189 -18.09 10.82 -3.17
N LEU A 190 -17.86 12.10 -3.51
CA LEU A 190 -17.61 13.15 -2.52
C LEU A 190 -18.78 13.30 -1.53
N ASP A 191 -20.02 13.22 -2.02
CA ASP A 191 -21.21 13.26 -1.18
C ASP A 191 -21.24 12.10 -0.17
N TYR A 192 -20.75 10.93 -0.54
CA TYR A 192 -20.74 9.77 0.37
C TYR A 192 -19.78 9.99 1.54
N PHE A 193 -18.62 10.57 1.26
CA PHE A 193 -17.63 10.91 2.29
C PHE A 193 -18.09 12.08 3.16
N ASN A 194 -18.74 13.10 2.58
CA ASN A 194 -19.16 14.29 3.32
C ASN A 194 -20.44 14.07 4.15
N SER A 195 -21.37 13.25 3.67
CA SER A 195 -22.67 13.03 4.32
C SER A 195 -22.76 11.72 5.11
N ASN A 196 -21.64 11.02 5.31
CA ASN A 196 -21.58 9.71 5.96
C ASN A 196 -22.59 8.69 5.38
N LYS A 197 -22.88 8.79 4.07
CA LYS A 197 -23.75 7.80 3.40
C LYS A 197 -23.03 6.47 3.33
N LEU A 198 -23.74 5.42 3.71
CA LEU A 198 -23.22 4.05 3.64
C LEU A 198 -23.18 3.58 2.18
N PHE A 199 -22.06 2.98 1.81
CA PHE A 199 -21.90 2.26 0.55
C PHE A 199 -21.13 0.97 0.79
N TYR A 200 -21.36 -0.02 -0.08
CA TYR A 200 -20.57 -1.25 -0.11
C TYR A 200 -19.46 -1.13 -1.14
N ALA A 201 -18.33 -1.77 -0.92
CA ALA A 201 -17.25 -1.84 -1.89
C ALA A 201 -17.07 -3.28 -2.36
N CYS A 202 -16.98 -3.49 -3.67
CA CYS A 202 -16.59 -4.76 -4.26
C CYS A 202 -15.38 -4.55 -5.18
N HIS A 203 -14.42 -5.47 -5.06
CA HIS A 203 -13.29 -5.55 -5.97
C HIS A 203 -13.41 -6.84 -6.77
N ILE A 204 -13.56 -6.70 -8.08
CA ILE A 204 -13.77 -7.82 -9.01
C ILE A 204 -12.54 -7.90 -9.90
N ARG A 205 -11.68 -8.88 -9.61
CA ARG A 205 -10.45 -9.11 -10.37
C ARG A 205 -10.69 -10.21 -11.40
N LYS A 206 -10.53 -9.86 -12.68
CA LYS A 206 -10.60 -10.76 -13.83
C LYS A 206 -9.21 -10.81 -14.49
N GLY A 207 -9.15 -10.68 -15.81
CA GLY A 207 -7.91 -10.53 -16.57
C GLY A 207 -6.92 -11.69 -16.40
N ASP A 208 -5.65 -11.34 -16.26
CA ASP A 208 -4.52 -12.28 -16.13
C ASP A 208 -4.61 -13.20 -14.90
N LYS A 209 -5.29 -12.78 -13.82
CA LYS A 209 -5.42 -13.59 -12.60
C LYS A 209 -6.16 -14.89 -12.83
N LEU A 210 -7.19 -14.88 -13.68
CA LEU A 210 -8.00 -16.06 -13.97
C LEU A 210 -7.21 -17.17 -14.68
N ARG A 211 -6.07 -16.82 -15.30
CA ARG A 211 -5.26 -17.79 -16.05
C ARG A 211 -4.38 -18.66 -15.15
N LYS A 212 -4.01 -18.17 -13.96
CA LYS A 212 -2.92 -18.77 -13.16
C LYS A 212 -3.12 -18.74 -11.65
N GLU A 213 -3.92 -17.82 -11.11
CA GLU A 213 -3.88 -17.50 -9.68
C GLU A 213 -5.23 -17.57 -8.97
N ALA A 214 -6.35 -17.45 -9.70
CA ALA A 214 -7.68 -17.47 -9.11
C ALA A 214 -8.72 -18.09 -10.06
N SER A 215 -9.77 -18.66 -9.48
CA SER A 215 -10.96 -19.10 -10.22
C SER A 215 -11.85 -17.91 -10.61
N ASP A 216 -12.59 -18.05 -11.69
CA ASP A 216 -13.59 -17.05 -12.05
C ASP A 216 -14.78 -17.06 -11.07
N ILE A 217 -15.11 -15.89 -10.53
CA ILE A 217 -16.25 -15.73 -9.62
C ILE A 217 -17.40 -15.02 -10.38
N PRO A 218 -18.58 -15.65 -10.52
CA PRO A 218 -19.73 -15.04 -11.16
C PRO A 218 -20.22 -13.78 -10.45
N LEU A 219 -20.72 -12.78 -11.20
CA LEU A 219 -21.20 -11.51 -10.64
C LEU A 219 -22.31 -11.70 -9.59
N ASN A 220 -23.21 -12.68 -9.79
CA ASN A 220 -24.26 -13.00 -8.83
C ASN A 220 -23.74 -13.39 -7.44
N ARG A 221 -22.54 -13.97 -7.33
CA ARG A 221 -21.94 -14.28 -6.02
C ARG A 221 -21.56 -13.02 -5.25
N TYR A 222 -21.05 -11.98 -5.94
CA TYR A 222 -20.74 -10.69 -5.32
C TYR A 222 -22.02 -9.99 -4.86
N ILE A 223 -23.06 -10.00 -5.70
CA ILE A 223 -24.38 -9.45 -5.38
C ILE A 223 -24.95 -10.13 -4.12
N GLN A 224 -25.00 -11.45 -4.09
CA GLN A 224 -25.52 -12.21 -2.94
C GLN A 224 -24.74 -11.91 -1.65
N ALA A 225 -23.42 -11.73 -1.75
CA ALA A 225 -22.60 -11.36 -0.61
C ALA A 225 -22.97 -9.97 -0.07
N ILE A 226 -23.16 -8.98 -0.96
CA ILE A 226 -23.59 -7.63 -0.58
C ILE A 226 -24.99 -7.65 0.06
N GLU A 227 -25.94 -8.37 -0.55
CA GLU A 227 -27.31 -8.51 -0.01
C GLU A 227 -27.30 -9.15 1.38
N ARG A 228 -26.49 -10.19 1.58
CA ARG A 228 -26.33 -10.85 2.87
C ARG A 228 -25.75 -9.90 3.92
N LEU A 229 -24.72 -9.13 3.56
CA LEU A 229 -24.12 -8.14 4.47
C LEU A 229 -25.14 -7.05 4.86
N ALA A 230 -25.87 -6.53 3.88
CA ALA A 230 -26.91 -5.52 4.12
C ALA A 230 -28.03 -6.01 5.02
N LYS A 231 -28.51 -7.25 4.79
CA LYS A 231 -29.52 -7.87 5.63
C LYS A 231 -29.03 -8.02 7.08
N ASN A 232 -27.79 -8.44 7.27
CA ASN A 232 -27.19 -8.59 8.61
C ASN A 232 -27.03 -7.26 9.34
N GLN A 233 -26.97 -6.14 8.63
CA GLN A 233 -26.90 -4.78 9.18
C GLN A 233 -28.27 -4.12 9.32
N GLY A 234 -29.38 -4.84 9.04
CA GLY A 234 -30.73 -4.29 9.12
C GLY A 234 -31.03 -3.24 8.05
N MET A 235 -30.26 -3.19 6.96
CA MET A 235 -30.43 -2.20 5.90
C MET A 235 -31.48 -2.62 4.86
N ASN A 236 -32.21 -1.66 4.29
CA ASN A 236 -33.23 -1.91 3.27
C ASN A 236 -32.61 -2.14 1.86
N ILE A 237 -32.78 -3.33 1.31
CA ILE A 237 -32.08 -3.84 0.11
C ILE A 237 -32.44 -3.13 -1.21
N THR A 238 -33.43 -2.25 -1.18
CA THR A 238 -33.99 -1.64 -2.38
C THR A 238 -33.17 -0.47 -2.93
N ASN A 239 -32.32 0.19 -2.12
CA ASN A 239 -31.56 1.35 -2.60
C ASN A 239 -30.20 1.47 -1.90
N PHE A 240 -29.18 0.79 -2.44
CA PHE A 240 -27.80 0.90 -1.97
C PHE A 240 -26.87 1.40 -3.06
N SER A 241 -25.79 2.00 -2.58
CA SER A 241 -24.67 2.38 -3.40
C SER A 241 -23.54 1.36 -3.26
N VAL A 242 -23.00 0.94 -4.40
CA VAL A 242 -21.91 -0.03 -4.46
C VAL A 242 -20.77 0.58 -5.26
N PHE A 243 -19.63 0.79 -4.61
CA PHE A 243 -18.39 1.10 -5.28
C PHE A 243 -17.79 -0.17 -5.89
N VAL A 244 -17.52 -0.13 -7.19
CA VAL A 244 -16.97 -1.24 -7.97
C VAL A 244 -15.58 -0.87 -8.45
N ALA A 245 -14.59 -1.60 -7.96
CA ALA A 245 -13.24 -1.63 -8.51
C ALA A 245 -13.08 -2.89 -9.36
N GLY A 246 -12.64 -2.75 -10.59
CA GLY A 246 -12.39 -3.90 -11.46
C GLY A 246 -11.44 -3.56 -12.60
N ASP A 247 -10.96 -4.61 -13.25
CA ASP A 247 -10.04 -4.56 -14.39
C ASP A 247 -10.74 -4.78 -15.74
N ASN A 248 -12.07 -4.89 -15.74
CA ASN A 248 -12.92 -4.99 -16.94
C ASN A 248 -14.00 -3.90 -16.91
N GLN A 249 -14.08 -3.13 -18.00
CA GLN A 249 -14.97 -1.97 -18.14
C GLN A 249 -16.46 -2.33 -18.19
N GLU A 250 -16.78 -3.53 -18.66
CA GLU A 250 -18.16 -4.02 -18.76
C GLU A 250 -18.73 -4.43 -17.39
N LEU A 251 -17.90 -4.57 -16.35
CA LEU A 251 -18.35 -5.04 -15.03
C LEU A 251 -19.46 -4.18 -14.45
N VAL A 252 -19.33 -2.85 -14.53
CA VAL A 252 -20.33 -1.93 -14.00
C VAL A 252 -21.62 -2.00 -14.82
N HIS A 253 -21.52 -2.16 -16.14
CA HIS A 253 -22.69 -2.30 -17.00
C HIS A 253 -23.45 -3.60 -16.68
N ASN A 254 -22.75 -4.73 -16.64
CA ASN A 254 -23.35 -6.04 -16.36
C ASN A 254 -23.96 -6.10 -14.96
N LEU A 255 -23.35 -5.42 -13.97
CA LEU A 255 -23.93 -5.30 -12.63
C LEU A 255 -25.21 -4.45 -12.63
N LYS A 256 -25.27 -3.38 -13.42
CA LYS A 256 -26.48 -2.54 -13.59
C LYS A 256 -27.62 -3.33 -14.24
N GLU A 257 -27.34 -4.21 -15.21
CA GLU A 257 -28.36 -5.09 -15.79
C GLU A 257 -28.92 -6.08 -14.76
N LEU A 258 -28.05 -6.66 -13.91
CA LEU A 258 -28.45 -7.61 -12.87
C LEU A 258 -29.18 -6.96 -11.69
N LYS A 259 -28.86 -5.70 -11.38
CA LYS A 259 -29.42 -4.92 -10.26
C LYS A 259 -29.68 -3.47 -10.66
N PRO A 260 -30.69 -3.20 -11.50
CA PRO A 260 -30.98 -1.85 -12.01
C PRO A 260 -31.39 -0.85 -10.93
N GLN A 261 -31.86 -1.34 -9.77
CA GLN A 261 -32.24 -0.52 -8.62
C GLN A 261 -31.06 -0.06 -7.75
N TRP A 262 -29.84 -0.56 -8.00
CA TRP A 262 -28.65 -0.16 -7.24
C TRP A 262 -27.89 0.97 -7.92
N THR A 263 -27.27 1.83 -7.10
CA THR A 263 -26.36 2.86 -7.60
C THR A 263 -24.94 2.31 -7.63
N PHE A 264 -24.34 2.20 -8.81
CA PHE A 264 -22.95 1.74 -8.95
C PHE A 264 -21.98 2.90 -9.18
N LEU A 265 -21.00 3.01 -8.29
CA LEU A 265 -19.93 4.01 -8.32
C LEU A 265 -18.64 3.35 -8.83
N SER A 266 -17.85 4.03 -9.65
CA SER A 266 -16.56 3.52 -10.11
C SER A 266 -15.67 4.66 -10.57
N PHE A 267 -14.34 4.50 -10.45
CA PHE A 267 -13.36 5.47 -10.95
C PHE A 267 -13.12 5.38 -12.47
N HIS A 268 -13.89 4.56 -13.20
CA HIS A 268 -13.69 4.40 -14.63
C HIS A 268 -13.89 5.72 -15.38
N TYR A 269 -12.82 6.16 -16.05
CA TYR A 269 -12.85 7.23 -17.05
C TYR A 269 -13.79 6.83 -18.20
N GLN A 270 -14.87 7.59 -18.37
CA GLN A 270 -15.91 7.36 -19.38
C GLN A 270 -15.39 7.36 -20.85
N ASN A 271 -14.13 7.71 -21.10
CA ASN A 271 -13.56 7.90 -22.45
C ASN A 271 -12.37 6.99 -22.80
N SER A 272 -12.11 5.92 -22.05
CA SER A 272 -11.06 4.96 -22.43
C SER A 272 -11.64 3.79 -23.21
N THR A 273 -11.41 3.69 -24.52
CA THR A 273 -11.74 2.50 -25.33
C THR A 273 -10.78 1.33 -25.15
N LYS A 274 -9.78 1.44 -24.27
CA LYS A 274 -8.78 0.38 -24.05
C LYS A 274 -9.18 -0.52 -22.88
N LEU A 275 -9.39 -1.80 -23.19
CA LEU A 275 -9.47 -2.91 -22.26
C LEU A 275 -8.06 -3.30 -21.78
N GLY A 276 -7.87 -3.45 -20.47
CA GLY A 276 -6.59 -3.88 -19.88
C GLY A 276 -5.96 -2.84 -18.96
N HIS A 277 -5.00 -3.31 -18.15
CA HIS A 277 -4.28 -2.57 -17.09
C HIS A 277 -4.10 -1.10 -17.46
N PHE A 278 -4.87 -0.22 -16.83
CA PHE A 278 -4.76 1.25 -16.93
C PHE A 278 -3.44 1.78 -16.38
N GLN A 279 -2.51 0.90 -16.04
CA GLN A 279 -1.20 1.22 -15.52
C GLN A 279 -0.43 2.17 -16.46
N ASP A 280 -0.50 1.96 -17.78
CA ASP A 280 0.14 2.87 -18.74
C ASP A 280 -0.56 4.23 -18.89
N LYS A 281 -1.80 4.37 -18.40
CA LYS A 281 -2.53 5.66 -18.37
C LYS A 281 -2.43 6.36 -17.02
N PHE A 282 -2.01 5.63 -15.99
CA PHE A 282 -1.87 6.12 -14.62
C PHE A 282 -0.41 6.45 -14.28
N ASN A 283 0.53 5.79 -14.97
CA ASN A 283 1.95 6.15 -15.07
C ASN A 283 2.15 7.25 -16.10
#